data_AF-A0A954GTW7-F1
#
_entry.id   AF-A0A954GTW7-F1
#
_cell.length_a   1.000
_cell.length_b   1.000
_cell.length_c   1.000
_cell.angle_alpha   90.00
_cell.angle_beta   90.00
_cell.angle_gamma   90.00
#
_symmetry.space_group_name_H-M   'P 1'
#
loop_
_entity.id
_entity.type
_entity.pdbx_description
1 polymer ?
#
loop_
_entity_poly.entity_id
_entity_poly.type
_entity_poly.pdbx_seq_one_letter_code
_entity_poly.pdbx_strand_id
1 'polypeptide(L)'
;MKRYRPPTWTGLIAGSLLLLLLGIVGLTDAVLAENSADQVPDSEQTQVELLEDASSTLVALNEQATPQPANQAKTLKPKVVFAKHVILWNGQEILSPEQLKERLATLRETQPVKPFVYHSLGFTFQKIEGTEGEEAANAKANDAVMDSLKLIGMNEWSMLSFLSRRGSAVVDRIKSADDFNQNSGSASKGRVVIAENFSEAAGFGPVDGDIITYSPAKGAQVVILPLGEPADVHIRKGKLRDPDDEIWFEADKDGYFTADAASVPFDPVLLYGEGKYLTLMLHESGYRVVNGQLAASDATYILRPWIEVKVDTSNLKPNEEVELWVTPSDVHEKFPGLAVGTLKHSDEPITIKVPAGKGRFAYFTHDDGPWSDTKFRHPVMFSVDGEKQIALPTSR
;
A
#
# COMPACT_ATOMS: atom_id res chain seq x y z
N MET A 1 -14.29 -36.63 25.12
CA MET A 1 -14.04 -36.37 23.68
C MET A 1 -13.41 -34.99 23.54
N LYS A 2 -12.13 -34.91 23.17
CA LYS A 2 -11.46 -33.63 22.88
C LYS A 2 -12.04 -33.11 21.55
N ARG A 3 -12.67 -31.94 21.57
CA ARG A 3 -13.17 -31.29 20.36
C ARG A 3 -11.94 -30.88 19.53
N TYR A 4 -11.79 -31.49 18.36
CA TYR A 4 -10.84 -31.06 17.34
C TYR A 4 -11.18 -29.61 16.98
N ARG A 5 -10.32 -28.66 17.37
CA ARG A 5 -10.37 -27.30 16.85
C ARG A 5 -9.52 -27.31 15.59
N PRO A 6 -10.06 -26.98 14.40
CA PRO A 6 -9.23 -26.80 13.23
C PRO A 6 -8.16 -25.73 13.54
N PRO A 7 -6.92 -25.90 13.03
CA PRO A 7 -5.85 -24.93 13.25
C PRO A 7 -6.34 -23.54 12.81
N THR A 8 -6.23 -22.56 13.70
CA THR A 8 -6.56 -21.17 13.38
C THR A 8 -5.46 -20.60 12.49
N TRP A 9 -5.84 -20.04 11.36
CA TRP A 9 -4.98 -19.46 10.31
C TRP A 9 -3.90 -18.49 10.79
N THR A 10 -4.08 -17.86 11.95
CA THR A 10 -3.08 -16.99 12.57
C THR A 10 -1.78 -17.72 12.92
N GLY A 11 -1.79 -19.04 13.17
CA GLY A 11 -0.59 -19.84 13.43
C GLY A 11 0.26 -20.08 12.17
N LEU A 12 -0.38 -20.41 11.04
CA LEU A 12 0.29 -20.74 9.78
C LEU A 12 1.05 -19.56 9.17
N ILE A 13 0.50 -18.34 9.27
CA ILE A 13 1.17 -17.13 8.78
C ILE A 13 2.33 -16.74 9.72
N ALA A 14 2.13 -16.84 11.03
CA ALA A 14 3.15 -16.50 12.02
C ALA A 14 4.38 -17.45 11.95
N GLY A 15 4.15 -18.76 11.76
CA GLY A 15 5.24 -19.75 11.66
C GLY A 15 6.07 -19.65 10.38
N SER A 16 5.43 -19.33 9.25
CA SER A 16 6.12 -19.14 7.96
C SER A 16 6.91 -17.83 7.90
N LEU A 17 6.42 -16.75 8.53
CA LEU A 17 7.18 -15.50 8.69
C LEU A 17 8.40 -15.66 9.61
N LEU A 18 8.31 -16.51 10.65
CA LEU A 18 9.39 -16.72 11.62
C LEU A 18 10.67 -17.30 10.97
N LEU A 19 10.53 -18.29 10.07
CA LEU A 19 11.67 -18.91 9.38
C LEU A 19 12.26 -18.01 8.29
N LEU A 20 11.43 -17.21 7.62
CA LEU A 20 11.87 -16.23 6.62
C LEU A 20 12.65 -15.07 7.26
N LEU A 21 12.22 -14.60 8.44
CA LEU A 21 12.87 -13.49 9.15
C LEU A 21 14.23 -13.88 9.76
N LEU A 22 14.41 -15.11 10.24
CA LEU A 22 15.73 -15.60 10.66
C LEU A 22 16.74 -15.63 9.49
N GLY A 23 16.27 -15.83 8.25
CA GLY A 23 17.08 -15.67 7.05
C GLY A 23 17.35 -14.20 6.67
N ILE A 24 16.35 -13.31 6.84
CA ILE A 24 16.44 -11.88 6.49
C ILE A 24 17.33 -11.10 7.46
N VAL A 25 17.34 -11.40 8.76
CA VAL A 25 18.21 -10.72 9.75
C VAL A 25 19.69 -10.92 9.39
N GLY A 26 20.10 -12.13 8.98
CA GLY A 26 21.47 -12.39 8.52
C GLY A 26 21.86 -11.69 7.21
N LEU A 27 20.88 -11.33 6.38
CA LEU A 27 21.09 -10.61 5.10
C LEU A 27 21.06 -9.09 5.27
N THR A 28 20.31 -8.58 6.25
CA THR A 28 20.21 -7.13 6.54
C THR A 28 21.49 -6.61 7.19
N ASP A 29 22.11 -7.41 8.07
CA ASP A 29 23.41 -7.08 8.68
C ASP A 29 24.54 -6.99 7.64
N ALA A 30 24.51 -7.83 6.60
CA ALA A 30 25.48 -7.77 5.51
C ALA A 30 25.32 -6.51 4.64
N VAL A 31 24.08 -6.09 4.38
CA VAL A 31 23.77 -4.88 3.59
C VAL A 31 23.98 -3.59 4.40
N LEU A 32 23.77 -3.60 5.70
CA LEU A 32 24.09 -2.48 6.59
C LEU A 32 25.60 -2.30 6.77
N ALA A 33 26.37 -3.40 6.85
CA ALA A 33 27.83 -3.34 6.90
C ALA A 33 28.43 -2.78 5.60
N GLU A 34 27.83 -3.09 4.44
CA GLU A 34 28.28 -2.59 3.13
C GLU A 34 27.96 -1.10 2.94
N ASN A 35 26.85 -0.59 3.50
CA ASN A 35 26.48 0.83 3.43
C ASN A 35 27.12 1.72 4.52
N SER A 36 27.61 1.14 5.62
CA SER A 36 28.26 1.89 6.71
C SER A 36 29.72 2.25 6.42
N ALA A 37 30.32 1.66 5.38
CA ALA A 37 31.70 1.95 4.96
C ALA A 37 31.85 3.29 4.19
N ASP A 38 30.73 3.89 3.74
CA ASP A 38 30.72 5.06 2.84
C ASP A 38 30.33 6.38 3.52
N GLN A 39 30.23 6.45 4.86
CA GLN A 39 29.97 7.72 5.55
C GLN A 39 31.24 8.30 6.18
N VAL A 40 31.83 9.28 5.47
CA VAL A 40 32.74 10.28 6.06
C VAL A 40 31.89 11.24 6.91
N PRO A 41 32.29 11.57 8.15
CA PRO A 41 31.53 12.50 8.98
C PRO A 41 31.90 13.93 8.60
N ASP A 42 30.93 14.75 8.20
CA ASP A 42 31.14 16.18 8.06
C ASP A 42 30.30 16.93 9.10
N SER A 43 31.03 17.39 10.11
CA SER A 43 30.63 18.42 11.06
C SER A 43 30.88 19.79 10.42
N GLU A 44 29.91 20.70 10.45
CA GLU A 44 30.04 22.00 11.11
C GLU A 44 28.80 22.89 10.92
N GLN A 45 28.52 23.64 11.98
CA GLN A 45 27.51 24.68 12.11
C GLN A 45 27.82 25.88 11.21
N THR A 46 26.81 26.66 10.80
CA THR A 46 26.86 28.14 10.88
C THR A 46 25.43 28.73 10.81
N GLN A 47 25.17 29.69 11.70
CA GLN A 47 23.99 30.55 11.80
C GLN A 47 24.21 31.94 11.16
N VAL A 48 23.11 32.64 10.83
CA VAL A 48 22.89 34.11 10.58
C VAL A 48 23.59 34.69 9.31
N GLU A 49 23.12 35.69 8.53
CA GLU A 49 22.27 36.87 8.72
C GLU A 49 21.88 37.53 7.36
N LEU A 50 20.84 38.39 7.36
CA LEU A 50 20.42 39.24 6.23
C LEU A 50 21.45 40.35 5.89
N LEU A 51 21.55 40.76 4.61
CA LEU A 51 21.42 42.15 4.12
C LEU A 51 21.65 42.30 2.60
N GLU A 52 21.18 43.42 2.07
CA GLU A 52 20.95 43.81 0.67
C GLU A 52 22.19 44.26 -0.14
N ASP A 53 22.01 44.18 -1.47
CA ASP A 53 22.43 45.10 -2.56
C ASP A 53 23.86 45.15 -3.19
N ALA A 54 23.80 45.22 -4.53
CA ALA A 54 24.68 45.86 -5.53
C ALA A 54 26.10 45.32 -5.92
N SER A 55 26.15 44.89 -7.19
CA SER A 55 27.18 45.15 -8.23
C SER A 55 28.66 44.69 -8.12
N SER A 56 28.98 43.81 -9.07
CA SER A 56 30.10 43.86 -10.03
C SER A 56 31.48 43.25 -9.68
N THR A 57 31.93 42.45 -10.66
CA THR A 57 33.32 42.30 -11.16
C THR A 57 34.07 41.00 -10.81
N LEU A 58 34.09 40.10 -11.82
CA LEU A 58 35.22 39.28 -12.31
C LEU A 58 36.32 38.89 -11.31
N VAL A 59 36.29 37.62 -10.88
CA VAL A 59 37.50 36.79 -10.77
C VAL A 59 37.16 35.41 -11.34
N ALA A 60 37.70 35.11 -12.51
CA ALA A 60 37.72 33.79 -13.08
C ALA A 60 39.05 33.10 -12.72
N LEU A 61 38.97 31.77 -12.58
CA LEU A 61 40.04 30.77 -12.65
C LEU A 61 40.71 30.36 -11.31
N ASN A 62 40.05 29.45 -10.60
CA ASN A 62 40.64 28.13 -10.29
C ASN A 62 39.56 27.14 -9.82
N GLU A 63 38.65 26.76 -10.71
CA GLU A 63 37.83 25.56 -10.50
C GLU A 63 38.68 24.35 -10.91
N GLN A 64 39.29 23.71 -9.92
CA GLN A 64 39.64 22.30 -10.05
C GLN A 64 38.34 21.54 -10.29
N ALA A 65 38.16 21.05 -11.52
CA ALA A 65 37.06 20.18 -11.87
C ALA A 65 37.11 18.94 -10.97
N THR A 66 36.29 18.93 -9.92
CA THR A 66 35.97 17.72 -9.18
C THR A 66 35.37 16.74 -10.19
N PRO A 67 35.91 15.53 -10.35
CA PRO A 67 35.34 14.56 -11.27
C PRO A 67 33.90 14.31 -10.87
N GLN A 68 32.97 14.72 -11.74
CA GLN A 68 31.55 14.45 -11.59
C GLN A 68 31.40 12.93 -11.44
N PRO A 69 30.80 12.42 -10.34
CA PRO A 69 30.70 10.99 -10.11
C PRO A 69 30.03 10.34 -11.31
N ALA A 70 30.69 9.31 -11.85
CA ALA A 70 30.17 8.54 -12.98
C ALA A 70 28.71 8.17 -12.66
N ASN A 71 27.82 8.56 -13.56
CA ASN A 71 26.37 8.40 -13.44
C ASN A 71 26.06 6.93 -13.16
N GLN A 72 25.91 6.56 -11.88
CA GLN A 72 25.72 5.18 -11.47
C GLN A 72 24.44 4.67 -12.13
N ALA A 73 24.55 3.60 -12.90
CA ALA A 73 23.41 3.02 -13.60
C ALA A 73 22.29 2.71 -12.60
N LYS A 74 21.12 3.32 -12.79
CA LYS A 74 19.97 3.15 -11.90
C LYS A 74 19.55 1.68 -11.86
N THR A 75 19.54 1.08 -10.68
CA THR A 75 19.08 -0.31 -10.48
C THR A 75 17.63 -0.48 -10.95
N LEU A 76 17.37 -1.44 -11.84
CA LEU A 76 16.01 -1.81 -12.25
C LEU A 76 15.32 -2.61 -11.16
N LYS A 77 14.04 -2.34 -10.96
CA LYS A 77 13.18 -3.02 -9.98
C LYS A 77 11.88 -3.51 -10.63
N PRO A 78 11.96 -4.48 -11.57
CA PRO A 78 10.75 -5.05 -12.16
C PRO A 78 9.93 -5.78 -11.08
N LYS A 79 8.61 -5.85 -11.28
CA LYS A 79 7.71 -6.62 -10.40
C LYS A 79 7.60 -8.05 -10.92
N VAL A 80 7.79 -9.02 -10.04
CA VAL A 80 7.58 -10.44 -10.32
C VAL A 80 6.57 -10.99 -9.32
N VAL A 81 5.43 -11.48 -9.80
CA VAL A 81 4.40 -12.09 -8.96
C VAL A 81 4.37 -13.59 -9.22
N PHE A 82 4.62 -14.38 -8.20
CA PHE A 82 4.39 -15.82 -8.20
C PHE A 82 2.94 -16.06 -7.79
N ALA A 83 2.06 -16.26 -8.78
CA ALA A 83 0.66 -16.58 -8.59
C ALA A 83 0.45 -18.11 -8.57
N LYS A 84 -0.76 -18.56 -8.22
CA LYS A 84 -1.11 -19.98 -8.10
C LYS A 84 -0.72 -20.79 -9.34
N HIS A 85 -1.00 -20.27 -10.53
CA HIS A 85 -0.84 -21.01 -11.78
C HIS A 85 0.27 -20.49 -12.69
N VAL A 86 0.74 -19.25 -12.48
CA VAL A 86 1.59 -18.53 -13.43
C VAL A 86 2.59 -17.63 -12.69
N ILE A 87 3.67 -17.25 -13.39
CA ILE A 87 4.56 -16.17 -12.96
C ILE A 87 4.20 -14.94 -13.78
N LEU A 88 3.89 -13.83 -13.13
CA LEU A 88 3.55 -12.58 -13.79
C LEU A 88 4.72 -11.61 -13.77
N TRP A 89 5.08 -11.11 -14.95
CA TRP A 89 6.01 -10.01 -15.13
C TRP A 89 5.25 -8.69 -15.18
N ASN A 90 5.55 -7.79 -14.24
CA ASN A 90 4.87 -6.51 -14.03
C ASN A 90 3.33 -6.61 -13.93
N GLY A 91 2.80 -7.79 -13.61
CA GLY A 91 1.36 -8.04 -13.52
C GLY A 91 0.63 -8.13 -14.87
N GLN A 92 1.34 -8.15 -16.00
CA GLN A 92 0.74 -8.00 -17.34
C GLN A 92 1.11 -9.12 -18.31
N GLU A 93 2.18 -9.87 -18.03
CA GLU A 93 2.67 -10.92 -18.92
C GLU A 93 2.95 -12.19 -18.13
N ILE A 94 2.54 -13.33 -18.68
CA ILE A 94 2.82 -14.65 -18.10
C ILE A 94 4.17 -15.14 -18.61
N LEU A 95 5.05 -15.53 -17.69
CA LEU A 95 6.34 -16.14 -18.00
C LEU A 95 6.41 -17.58 -17.48
N SER A 96 7.14 -18.43 -18.20
CA SER A 96 7.68 -19.66 -17.64
C SER A 96 8.86 -19.37 -16.70
N PRO A 97 9.27 -20.33 -15.84
CA PRO A 97 10.48 -20.19 -15.02
C PRO A 97 11.75 -19.91 -15.84
N GLU A 98 11.89 -20.52 -17.02
CA GLU A 98 13.02 -20.35 -17.93
C GLU A 98 13.02 -18.95 -18.54
N GLN A 99 11.86 -18.48 -19.00
CA GLN A 99 11.71 -17.13 -19.56
C GLN A 99 12.00 -16.04 -18.52
N LEU A 100 11.59 -16.26 -17.26
CA LEU A 100 11.93 -15.35 -16.15
C LEU A 100 13.45 -15.27 -15.96
N LYS A 101 14.14 -16.42 -15.91
CA LYS A 101 15.60 -16.47 -15.75
C LYS A 101 16.33 -15.77 -16.89
N GLU A 102 15.98 -16.10 -18.12
CA GLU A 102 16.57 -15.52 -19.32
C GLU A 102 16.39 -14.00 -19.36
N ARG A 103 15.18 -13.53 -19.04
CA ARG A 103 14.88 -12.10 -19.01
C ARG A 103 15.66 -11.36 -17.93
N LEU A 104 15.75 -11.92 -16.72
CA LEU A 104 16.56 -11.34 -15.65
C LEU A 104 18.05 -11.32 -16.01
N ALA A 105 18.57 -12.40 -16.59
CA ALA A 105 19.96 -12.46 -17.06
C ALA A 105 20.24 -11.37 -18.10
N THR A 106 19.38 -11.26 -19.13
CA THR A 106 19.49 -10.26 -20.19
C THR A 106 19.50 -8.83 -19.64
N LEU A 107 18.59 -8.51 -18.70
CA LEU A 107 18.57 -7.18 -18.09
C LEU A 107 19.84 -6.90 -17.27
N ARG A 108 20.34 -7.92 -16.54
CA ARG A 108 21.54 -7.84 -15.71
C ARG A 108 22.83 -7.66 -16.50
N GLU A 109 22.87 -8.04 -17.77
CA GLU A 109 24.01 -7.74 -18.66
C GLU A 109 24.21 -6.23 -18.86
N THR A 110 23.14 -5.43 -18.75
CA THR A 110 23.16 -3.99 -19.07
C THR A 110 23.22 -3.10 -17.83
N GLN A 111 22.59 -3.50 -16.73
CA GLN A 111 22.56 -2.75 -15.48
C GLN A 111 22.13 -3.61 -14.29
N PRO A 112 22.39 -3.17 -13.04
CA PRO A 112 21.91 -3.90 -11.86
C PRO A 112 20.39 -4.09 -11.85
N VAL A 113 19.91 -5.28 -11.51
CA VAL A 113 18.47 -5.61 -11.41
C VAL A 113 18.18 -6.28 -10.08
N LYS A 114 17.27 -5.68 -9.31
CA LYS A 114 16.77 -6.22 -8.03
C LYS A 114 15.24 -6.17 -8.02
N PRO A 115 14.54 -7.22 -8.51
CA PRO A 115 13.08 -7.22 -8.62
C PRO A 115 12.36 -7.05 -7.28
N PHE A 116 11.12 -6.58 -7.35
CA PHE A 116 10.14 -6.72 -6.28
C PHE A 116 9.41 -8.05 -6.46
N VAL A 117 9.52 -8.93 -5.47
CA VAL A 117 8.96 -10.28 -5.51
C VAL A 117 7.69 -10.31 -4.67
N TYR A 118 6.60 -10.76 -5.27
CA TYR A 118 5.33 -10.95 -4.59
C TYR A 118 4.91 -12.41 -4.69
N HIS A 119 4.42 -12.96 -3.58
CA HIS A 119 3.83 -14.30 -3.52
C HIS A 119 2.35 -14.17 -3.26
N SER A 120 1.52 -14.78 -4.11
CA SER A 120 0.12 -14.92 -3.77
C SER A 120 -0.09 -16.01 -2.71
N LEU A 121 -1.24 -15.93 -2.05
CA LEU A 121 -1.69 -16.98 -1.14
C LEU A 121 -1.87 -18.30 -1.87
N GLY A 122 -2.42 -18.31 -3.09
CA GLY A 122 -2.59 -19.53 -3.88
C GLY A 122 -1.26 -20.19 -4.26
N PHE A 123 -0.22 -19.41 -4.59
CA PHE A 123 1.13 -19.95 -4.84
C PHE A 123 1.73 -20.61 -3.61
N THR A 124 1.54 -20.00 -2.44
CA THR A 124 2.05 -20.53 -1.18
C THR A 124 1.26 -21.77 -0.75
N PHE A 125 -0.06 -21.75 -0.92
CA PHE A 125 -0.95 -22.80 -0.41
C PHE A 125 -1.05 -24.04 -1.28
N GLN A 126 -0.82 -23.96 -2.60
CA GLN A 126 -0.81 -25.16 -3.44
C GLN A 126 0.26 -26.18 -2.99
N LYS A 127 1.30 -25.75 -2.28
CA LYS A 127 2.34 -26.64 -1.76
C LYS A 127 1.97 -27.25 -0.42
N ILE A 128 1.12 -26.60 0.39
CA ILE A 128 0.70 -27.11 1.70
C ILE A 128 -0.50 -28.05 1.61
N GLU A 129 -1.20 -28.11 0.48
CA GLU A 129 -2.34 -29.01 0.31
C GLU A 129 -1.91 -30.47 0.55
N GLY A 130 -2.63 -31.16 1.43
CA GLY A 130 -2.34 -32.54 1.83
C GLY A 130 -1.20 -32.73 2.84
N THR A 131 -0.66 -31.66 3.45
CA THR A 131 0.25 -31.84 4.60
C THR A 131 -0.49 -32.11 5.90
N GLU A 132 -0.04 -33.11 6.65
CA GLU A 132 -0.51 -33.35 8.01
C GLU A 132 0.34 -32.53 9.01
N GLY A 133 -0.28 -31.55 9.66
CA GLY A 133 0.35 -30.75 10.72
C GLY A 133 0.92 -29.40 10.26
N GLU A 134 0.97 -28.47 11.21
CA GLU A 134 1.38 -27.07 10.99
C GLU A 134 2.86 -26.94 10.63
N GLU A 135 3.73 -27.72 11.28
CA GLU A 135 5.18 -27.72 11.00
C GLU A 135 5.48 -28.14 9.55
N ALA A 136 4.87 -29.22 9.08
CA ALA A 136 5.02 -29.69 7.71
C ALA A 136 4.45 -28.70 6.69
N ALA A 137 3.32 -28.05 7.01
CA ALA A 137 2.75 -27.00 6.17
C ALA A 137 3.69 -25.79 6.05
N ASN A 138 4.25 -25.32 7.18
CA ASN A 138 5.19 -24.20 7.22
C ASN A 138 6.48 -24.52 6.45
N ALA A 139 7.02 -25.73 6.60
CA ALA A 139 8.19 -26.17 5.85
C ALA A 139 7.95 -26.11 4.33
N LYS A 140 6.80 -26.61 3.85
CA LYS A 140 6.46 -26.55 2.43
C LYS A 140 6.18 -25.14 1.91
N ALA A 141 5.58 -24.28 2.72
CA ALA A 141 5.40 -22.88 2.38
C ALA A 141 6.76 -22.18 2.22
N ASN A 142 7.70 -22.44 3.14
CA ASN A 142 9.07 -21.92 3.05
C ASN A 142 9.80 -22.46 1.81
N ASP A 143 9.68 -23.75 1.50
CA ASP A 143 10.27 -24.35 0.29
C ASP A 143 9.77 -23.66 -0.98
N ALA A 144 8.47 -23.33 -1.06
CA ALA A 144 7.89 -22.60 -2.19
C ALA A 144 8.55 -21.23 -2.39
N VAL A 145 8.76 -20.49 -1.29
CA VAL A 145 9.44 -19.19 -1.34
C VAL A 145 10.90 -19.35 -1.74
N MET A 146 11.62 -20.30 -1.15
CA MET A 146 13.02 -20.56 -1.46
C MET A 146 13.21 -20.97 -2.93
N ASP A 147 12.31 -21.77 -3.49
CA ASP A 147 12.35 -22.15 -4.90
C ASP A 147 12.15 -20.94 -5.81
N SER A 148 11.25 -20.02 -5.46
CA SER A 148 11.08 -18.76 -6.20
C SER A 148 12.34 -17.89 -6.14
N LEU A 149 13.02 -17.82 -4.99
CA LEU A 149 14.26 -17.05 -4.82
C LEU A 149 15.43 -17.66 -5.59
N LYS A 150 15.48 -18.99 -5.74
CA LYS A 150 16.45 -19.65 -6.64
C LYS A 150 16.21 -19.28 -8.11
N LEU A 151 14.97 -19.02 -8.51
CA LEU A 151 14.66 -18.54 -9.88
C LEU A 151 15.09 -17.09 -10.09
N ILE A 152 14.90 -16.23 -9.08
CA ILE A 152 15.24 -14.80 -9.14
C ILE A 152 16.74 -14.56 -8.95
N GLY A 153 17.39 -15.33 -8.09
CA GLY A 153 18.70 -15.07 -7.50
C GLY A 153 18.54 -14.75 -6.01
N MET A 154 19.15 -15.57 -5.14
CA MET A 154 18.94 -15.56 -3.69
C MET A 154 19.17 -14.19 -3.02
N ASN A 155 20.08 -13.39 -3.59
CA ASN A 155 20.47 -12.08 -3.07
C ASN A 155 20.19 -10.94 -4.07
N GLU A 156 19.41 -11.22 -5.12
CA GLU A 156 19.22 -10.33 -6.26
C GLU A 156 17.80 -9.77 -6.34
N TRP A 157 17.20 -9.46 -5.19
CA TRP A 157 15.86 -8.88 -5.05
C TRP A 157 15.89 -7.65 -4.13
N SER A 158 14.91 -6.74 -4.30
CA SER A 158 14.81 -5.51 -3.49
C SER A 158 13.78 -5.63 -2.36
N MET A 159 12.73 -6.42 -2.57
CA MET A 159 11.64 -6.62 -1.63
C MET A 159 11.02 -8.00 -1.90
N LEU A 160 10.59 -8.65 -0.82
CA LEU A 160 9.75 -9.84 -0.85
C LEU A 160 8.51 -9.56 0.00
N SER A 161 7.33 -9.75 -0.58
CA SER A 161 6.06 -9.55 0.11
C SER A 161 5.05 -10.63 -0.25
N PHE A 162 4.08 -10.85 0.63
CA PHE A 162 2.93 -11.71 0.35
C PHE A 162 1.75 -10.81 -0.01
N LEU A 163 1.09 -11.11 -1.12
CA LEU A 163 -0.12 -10.39 -1.49
C LEU A 163 -1.22 -10.68 -0.46
N SER A 164 -2.03 -9.66 -0.19
CA SER A 164 -3.23 -9.81 0.62
C SER A 164 -4.18 -10.85 0.01
N ARG A 165 -5.24 -11.21 0.75
CA ARG A 165 -6.33 -12.05 0.23
C ARG A 165 -6.95 -11.47 -1.05
N ARG A 166 -7.16 -10.15 -1.09
CA ARG A 166 -7.75 -9.45 -2.23
C ARG A 166 -6.81 -9.44 -3.43
N GLY A 167 -5.55 -9.05 -3.23
CA GLY A 167 -4.52 -9.08 -4.28
C GLY A 167 -4.29 -10.50 -4.83
N SER A 168 -4.24 -11.50 -3.94
CA SER A 168 -4.12 -12.91 -4.32
C SER A 168 -5.29 -13.37 -5.18
N ALA A 169 -6.53 -13.04 -4.83
CA ALA A 169 -7.70 -13.41 -5.63
C ALA A 169 -7.67 -12.84 -7.06
N VAL A 170 -7.09 -11.65 -7.25
CA VAL A 170 -6.92 -11.03 -8.57
C VAL A 170 -5.94 -11.81 -9.44
N VAL A 171 -4.79 -12.21 -8.89
CA VAL A 171 -3.71 -12.85 -9.65
C VAL A 171 -3.88 -14.37 -9.75
N ASP A 172 -4.46 -15.03 -8.76
CA ASP A 172 -4.58 -16.49 -8.70
C ASP A 172 -5.63 -17.05 -9.65
N ARG A 173 -6.55 -16.22 -10.15
CA ARG A 173 -7.49 -16.62 -11.21
C ARG A 173 -6.82 -16.75 -12.58
N ILE A 174 -5.68 -16.08 -12.79
CA ILE A 174 -4.99 -16.00 -14.08
C ILE A 174 -4.29 -17.33 -14.36
N LYS A 175 -4.67 -17.97 -15.47
CA LYS A 175 -4.09 -19.24 -15.95
C LYS A 175 -3.48 -19.08 -17.35
N SER A 176 -3.94 -18.10 -18.10
CA SER A 176 -3.60 -17.85 -19.50
C SER A 176 -3.67 -16.36 -19.82
N ALA A 177 -3.13 -15.97 -20.98
CA ALA A 177 -3.15 -14.57 -21.43
C ALA A 177 -4.58 -14.04 -21.67
N ASP A 178 -5.53 -14.92 -21.99
CA ASP A 178 -6.93 -14.54 -22.20
C ASP A 178 -7.60 -14.07 -20.90
N ASP A 179 -7.09 -14.49 -19.74
CA ASP A 179 -7.65 -14.14 -18.43
C ASP A 179 -7.42 -12.67 -18.06
N PHE A 180 -6.48 -11.97 -18.72
CA PHE A 180 -6.29 -10.52 -18.55
C PHE A 180 -7.46 -9.70 -19.12
N ASN A 181 -8.19 -10.25 -20.10
CA ASN A 181 -9.20 -9.54 -20.88
C ASN A 181 -10.64 -9.99 -20.58
N GLN A 182 -10.86 -10.74 -19.51
CA GLN A 182 -12.21 -11.21 -19.18
C GLN A 182 -13.11 -10.02 -18.82
N ASN A 183 -14.06 -9.73 -19.71
CA ASN A 183 -15.24 -8.93 -19.43
C ASN A 183 -16.41 -9.89 -19.21
N SER A 184 -16.88 -9.98 -17.97
CA SER A 184 -17.96 -10.88 -17.55
C SER A 184 -19.33 -10.51 -18.14
N GLY A 185 -19.42 -9.41 -18.89
CA GLY A 185 -20.69 -8.85 -19.35
C GLY A 185 -21.51 -8.18 -18.24
N SER A 186 -21.02 -8.24 -16.99
CA SER A 186 -21.64 -7.63 -15.80
C SER A 186 -20.85 -6.43 -15.27
N ALA A 187 -19.92 -5.92 -16.07
CA ALA A 187 -19.12 -4.75 -15.72
C ALA A 187 -20.02 -3.53 -15.46
N SER A 188 -19.87 -2.95 -14.28
CA SER A 188 -20.55 -1.71 -13.90
C SER A 188 -19.79 -0.52 -14.46
N LYS A 189 -20.53 0.47 -14.96
CA LYS A 189 -19.98 1.73 -15.47
C LYS A 189 -20.46 2.88 -14.62
N GLY A 190 -19.60 3.87 -14.45
CA GLY A 190 -19.94 5.09 -13.74
C GLY A 190 -18.94 6.19 -14.00
N ARG A 191 -19.18 7.33 -13.34
CA ARG A 191 -18.31 8.49 -13.39
C ARG A 191 -18.00 8.98 -11.98
N VAL A 192 -16.75 9.24 -11.69
CA VAL A 192 -16.31 9.84 -10.43
C VAL A 192 -16.00 11.32 -10.67
N VAL A 193 -16.56 12.19 -9.82
CA VAL A 193 -16.42 13.64 -9.94
C VAL A 193 -16.07 14.28 -8.60
N ILE A 194 -15.44 15.44 -8.66
CA ILE A 194 -15.15 16.31 -7.51
C ILE A 194 -16.15 17.47 -7.57
N ALA A 195 -16.81 17.76 -6.45
CA ALA A 195 -17.63 18.95 -6.32
C ALA A 195 -16.73 20.16 -6.02
N GLU A 196 -16.89 21.23 -6.80
CA GLU A 196 -16.15 22.48 -6.66
C GLU A 196 -17.15 23.61 -6.40
N ASN A 197 -16.87 24.46 -5.41
CA ASN A 197 -17.62 25.70 -5.24
C ASN A 197 -17.05 26.74 -6.22
N PHE A 198 -17.78 26.99 -7.31
CA PHE A 198 -17.34 27.89 -8.36
C PHE A 198 -17.13 29.32 -7.84
N SER A 199 -17.99 29.78 -6.92
CA SER A 199 -17.88 31.13 -6.35
C SER A 199 -16.55 31.30 -5.63
N GLU A 200 -16.18 30.34 -4.78
CA GLU A 200 -14.89 30.32 -4.09
C GLU A 200 -13.71 30.21 -5.06
N ALA A 201 -13.77 29.30 -6.03
CA ALA A 201 -12.70 29.10 -7.01
C ALA A 201 -12.46 30.32 -7.90
N ALA A 202 -13.52 31.07 -8.24
CA ALA A 202 -13.44 32.27 -9.05
C ALA A 202 -13.16 33.54 -8.23
N GLY A 203 -12.98 33.43 -6.90
CA GLY A 203 -12.74 34.57 -6.01
C GLY A 203 -13.96 35.50 -5.87
N PHE A 204 -15.14 35.06 -6.30
CA PHE A 204 -16.37 35.74 -5.97
C PHE A 204 -16.68 35.39 -4.51
N GLY A 205 -16.58 36.37 -3.61
CA GLY A 205 -17.03 36.20 -2.22
C GLY A 205 -18.45 35.62 -2.16
N PRO A 206 -18.91 35.14 -0.99
CA PRO A 206 -20.14 34.36 -0.88
C PRO A 206 -21.31 35.06 -1.58
N VAL A 207 -21.72 34.52 -2.73
CA VAL A 207 -22.92 34.93 -3.46
C VAL A 207 -24.05 34.06 -2.93
N ASP A 208 -25.24 34.61 -2.72
CA ASP A 208 -26.40 33.84 -2.27
C ASP A 208 -26.64 32.63 -3.20
N GLY A 209 -26.32 31.44 -2.69
CA GLY A 209 -26.37 30.16 -3.40
C GLY A 209 -25.01 29.70 -3.92
N ASP A 210 -24.46 28.65 -3.33
CA ASP A 210 -23.25 27.99 -3.85
C ASP A 210 -23.51 27.45 -5.26
N ILE A 211 -22.73 27.93 -6.24
CA ILE A 211 -22.72 27.35 -7.58
C ILE A 211 -21.76 26.16 -7.54
N ILE A 212 -22.30 24.95 -7.43
CA ILE A 212 -21.50 23.72 -7.44
C ILE A 212 -21.24 23.27 -8.88
N THR A 213 -19.97 23.26 -9.28
CA THR A 213 -19.51 22.63 -10.52
C THR A 213 -18.91 21.25 -10.24
N TYR A 214 -18.84 20.41 -11.27
CA TYR A 214 -18.29 19.05 -11.16
C TYR A 214 -17.14 18.88 -12.12
N SER A 215 -15.94 18.69 -11.58
CA SER A 215 -14.76 18.35 -12.36
C SER A 215 -14.54 16.82 -12.38
N PRO A 216 -14.01 16.26 -13.48
CA PRO A 216 -13.60 14.86 -13.54
C PRO A 216 -12.58 14.49 -12.45
N ALA A 217 -12.83 13.41 -11.71
CA ALA A 217 -11.84 12.84 -10.79
C ALA A 217 -10.87 11.90 -11.56
N LYS A 218 -10.01 12.49 -12.40
CA LYS A 218 -9.07 11.73 -13.24
C LYS A 218 -8.14 10.85 -12.41
N GLY A 219 -8.05 9.56 -12.76
CA GLY A 219 -7.19 8.62 -12.05
C GLY A 219 -7.69 8.24 -10.65
N ALA A 220 -8.97 8.50 -10.36
CA ALA A 220 -9.60 7.98 -9.14
C ALA A 220 -9.60 6.46 -9.17
N GLN A 221 -9.29 5.86 -8.02
CA GLN A 221 -9.23 4.41 -7.86
C GLN A 221 -10.56 3.92 -7.30
N VAL A 222 -11.25 3.07 -8.05
CA VAL A 222 -12.51 2.43 -7.67
C VAL A 222 -12.18 1.04 -7.12
N VAL A 223 -12.20 0.92 -5.79
CA VAL A 223 -11.78 -0.26 -5.04
C VAL A 223 -13.01 -1.08 -4.64
N ILE A 224 -12.98 -2.37 -4.96
CA ILE A 224 -14.02 -3.34 -4.61
C ILE A 224 -13.65 -4.01 -3.30
N LEU A 225 -14.59 -3.94 -2.34
CA LEU A 225 -14.40 -4.43 -0.98
C LEU A 225 -15.40 -5.55 -0.70
N PRO A 226 -15.01 -6.84 -0.86
CA PRO A 226 -15.83 -7.99 -0.50
C PRO A 226 -16.41 -7.87 0.91
N LEU A 227 -17.71 -8.09 1.05
CA LEU A 227 -18.40 -7.89 2.31
C LEU A 227 -17.99 -8.95 3.34
N GLY A 228 -17.44 -8.51 4.47
CA GLY A 228 -16.99 -9.40 5.54
C GLY A 228 -15.51 -9.77 5.47
N GLU A 229 -14.78 -9.27 4.47
CA GLU A 229 -13.32 -9.30 4.48
C GLU A 229 -12.78 -8.39 5.60
N PRO A 230 -12.03 -8.93 6.59
CA PRO A 230 -11.58 -8.15 7.75
C PRO A 230 -10.35 -7.29 7.46
N ALA A 231 -9.66 -7.49 6.32
CA ALA A 231 -8.44 -6.77 6.01
C ALA A 231 -8.73 -5.28 5.74
N ASP A 232 -8.07 -4.42 6.50
CA ASP A 232 -8.11 -2.97 6.31
C ASP A 232 -7.56 -2.59 4.92
N VAL A 233 -7.92 -1.40 4.44
CA VAL A 233 -7.41 -0.84 3.18
C VAL A 233 -6.31 0.16 3.51
N HIS A 234 -5.09 -0.08 3.04
CA HIS A 234 -3.98 0.84 3.27
C HIS A 234 -4.00 1.96 2.23
N ILE A 235 -4.09 3.19 2.71
CA ILE A 235 -4.11 4.39 1.87
C ILE A 235 -2.91 5.28 2.17
N ARG A 236 -2.47 6.03 1.15
CA ARG A 236 -1.43 7.04 1.26
C ARG A 236 -1.75 8.19 0.30
N LYS A 237 -1.82 9.41 0.84
CA LYS A 237 -2.12 10.63 0.04
C LYS A 237 -3.39 10.50 -0.81
N GLY A 238 -4.44 9.92 -0.24
CA GLY A 238 -5.74 9.76 -0.90
C GLY A 238 -5.79 8.69 -2.00
N LYS A 239 -4.78 7.82 -2.09
CA LYS A 239 -4.73 6.67 -3.01
C LYS A 239 -4.40 5.40 -2.23
N LEU A 240 -4.56 4.23 -2.84
CA LEU A 240 -4.06 2.96 -2.32
C LEU A 240 -2.53 3.05 -2.11
N ARG A 241 -2.06 2.59 -0.96
CA ARG A 241 -0.63 2.46 -0.68
C ARG A 241 -0.02 1.33 -1.51
N ASP A 242 -0.70 0.19 -1.54
CA ASP A 242 -0.28 -1.02 -2.25
C ASP A 242 -1.39 -1.47 -3.20
N PRO A 243 -1.46 -0.89 -4.42
CA PRO A 243 -2.52 -1.23 -5.37
C PRO A 243 -2.54 -2.71 -5.77
N ASP A 244 -1.40 -3.39 -5.66
CA ASP A 244 -1.27 -4.82 -5.97
C ASP A 244 -1.97 -5.72 -4.92
N ASP A 245 -2.24 -5.20 -3.73
CA ASP A 245 -2.95 -5.91 -2.65
C ASP A 245 -4.47 -5.79 -2.76
N GLU A 246 -4.99 -5.14 -3.79
CA GLU A 246 -6.39 -4.72 -3.84
C GLU A 246 -7.08 -5.09 -5.15
N ILE A 247 -8.42 -5.21 -5.11
CA ILE A 247 -9.25 -5.30 -6.31
C ILE A 247 -9.67 -3.88 -6.67
N TRP A 248 -9.09 -3.29 -7.70
CA TRP A 248 -9.40 -1.91 -8.06
C TRP A 248 -9.34 -1.64 -9.56
N PHE A 249 -9.99 -0.55 -9.95
CA PHE A 249 -10.08 -0.05 -11.32
C PHE A 249 -9.76 1.44 -11.33
N GLU A 250 -9.20 1.95 -12.44
CA GLU A 250 -8.87 3.36 -12.58
C GLU A 250 -9.92 4.10 -13.40
N ALA A 251 -10.32 5.29 -12.95
CA ALA A 251 -11.12 6.22 -13.73
C ALA A 251 -10.24 6.97 -14.76
N ASP A 252 -10.75 7.12 -15.98
CA ASP A 252 -10.05 7.78 -17.07
C ASP A 252 -9.95 9.31 -16.91
N LYS A 253 -9.43 9.97 -17.94
CA LYS A 253 -9.26 11.44 -17.96
C LYS A 253 -10.55 12.24 -17.78
N ASP A 254 -11.70 11.66 -18.11
CA ASP A 254 -13.02 12.28 -18.05
C ASP A 254 -13.80 11.82 -16.80
N GLY A 255 -13.15 11.02 -15.94
CA GLY A 255 -13.66 10.50 -14.68
C GLY A 255 -14.49 9.23 -14.84
N TYR A 256 -14.58 8.67 -16.04
CA TYR A 256 -15.36 7.45 -16.29
C TYR A 256 -14.56 6.21 -15.93
N PHE A 257 -15.23 5.21 -15.40
CA PHE A 257 -14.63 3.91 -15.09
C PHE A 257 -15.52 2.77 -15.57
N THR A 258 -14.89 1.62 -15.78
CA THR A 258 -15.56 0.34 -15.97
C THR A 258 -14.98 -0.63 -14.95
N ALA A 259 -15.81 -1.10 -14.02
CA ALA A 259 -15.42 -1.99 -12.94
C ALA A 259 -16.11 -3.34 -13.12
N ASP A 260 -15.34 -4.39 -13.29
CA ASP A 260 -15.84 -5.76 -13.41
C ASP A 260 -15.57 -6.54 -12.11
N ALA A 261 -16.37 -6.25 -11.09
CA ALA A 261 -16.25 -6.93 -9.79
C ALA A 261 -16.50 -8.45 -9.88
N ALA A 262 -17.34 -8.88 -10.83
CA ALA A 262 -17.65 -10.30 -11.02
C ALA A 262 -16.50 -11.07 -11.70
N SER A 263 -15.60 -10.38 -12.41
CA SER A 263 -14.41 -11.00 -12.99
C SER A 263 -13.47 -11.57 -11.92
N VAL A 264 -13.54 -11.11 -10.67
CA VAL A 264 -12.80 -11.71 -9.55
C VAL A 264 -13.71 -12.76 -8.91
N PRO A 265 -13.52 -14.06 -9.21
CA PRO A 265 -14.36 -15.10 -8.63
C PRO A 265 -14.22 -15.05 -7.11
N PHE A 266 -15.37 -15.02 -6.42
CA PHE A 266 -15.40 -15.14 -4.97
C PHE A 266 -14.99 -16.57 -4.61
N ASP A 267 -13.71 -16.73 -4.30
CA ASP A 267 -13.18 -17.97 -3.73
C ASP A 267 -13.45 -17.93 -2.22
N PRO A 268 -14.30 -18.81 -1.65
CA PRO A 268 -14.59 -18.82 -0.22
C PRO A 268 -13.35 -19.05 0.66
N VAL A 269 -12.24 -19.52 0.09
CA VAL A 269 -10.94 -19.63 0.77
C VAL A 269 -10.25 -18.27 0.90
N LEU A 270 -10.35 -17.43 -0.14
CA LEU A 270 -9.66 -16.14 -0.22
C LEU A 270 -10.56 -14.96 0.15
N LEU A 271 -11.78 -14.89 -0.40
CA LEU A 271 -12.78 -13.83 -0.23
C LEU A 271 -14.05 -14.38 0.43
N TYR A 272 -14.32 -13.95 1.65
CA TYR A 272 -15.56 -14.31 2.34
C TYR A 272 -16.79 -13.68 1.67
N GLY A 273 -17.91 -14.42 1.59
CA GLY A 273 -19.24 -13.89 1.25
C GLY A 273 -19.94 -14.54 0.06
N GLU A 274 -21.06 -13.94 -0.34
CA GLU A 274 -21.97 -14.42 -1.41
C GLU A 274 -21.89 -13.54 -2.68
N GLY A 275 -20.70 -13.01 -3.01
CA GLY A 275 -20.57 -12.08 -4.14
C GLY A 275 -21.04 -10.64 -3.87
N LYS A 276 -21.37 -10.32 -2.61
CA LYS A 276 -21.72 -8.96 -2.18
C LYS A 276 -20.45 -8.19 -1.84
N TYR A 277 -20.40 -6.93 -2.24
CA TYR A 277 -19.28 -6.05 -1.99
C TYR A 277 -19.76 -4.62 -1.67
N LEU A 278 -18.86 -3.87 -1.04
CA LEU A 278 -18.91 -2.43 -0.88
C LEU A 278 -17.93 -1.81 -1.88
N THR A 279 -18.11 -0.52 -2.19
CA THR A 279 -17.15 0.19 -3.06
C THR A 279 -16.55 1.37 -2.32
N LEU A 280 -15.24 1.52 -2.44
CA LEU A 280 -14.50 2.68 -1.98
C LEU A 280 -13.87 3.36 -3.20
N MET A 281 -14.09 4.65 -3.36
CA MET A 281 -13.46 5.46 -4.41
C MET A 281 -12.46 6.39 -3.75
N LEU A 282 -11.23 6.42 -4.26
CA LEU A 282 -10.10 7.15 -3.71
C LEU A 282 -9.51 8.09 -4.74
N HIS A 283 -9.28 9.33 -4.35
CA HIS A 283 -8.59 10.34 -5.14
C HIS A 283 -7.82 11.28 -4.20
N GLU A 284 -6.80 11.98 -4.69
CA GLU A 284 -6.05 12.94 -3.86
C GLU A 284 -6.92 14.09 -3.32
N SER A 285 -8.00 14.44 -4.03
CA SER A 285 -8.95 15.48 -3.65
C SER A 285 -10.07 14.99 -2.72
N GLY A 286 -10.32 13.68 -2.65
CA GLY A 286 -11.42 13.18 -1.84
C GLY A 286 -11.67 11.68 -1.92
N TYR A 287 -12.75 11.25 -1.27
CA TYR A 287 -13.14 9.85 -1.18
C TYR A 287 -14.65 9.68 -1.32
N ARG A 288 -15.09 8.48 -1.67
CA ARG A 288 -16.51 8.10 -1.62
C ARG A 288 -16.67 6.65 -1.18
N VAL A 289 -17.62 6.41 -0.28
CA VAL A 289 -18.07 5.05 0.05
C VAL A 289 -19.44 4.82 -0.56
N VAL A 290 -19.63 3.62 -1.11
CA VAL A 290 -20.92 3.10 -1.57
C VAL A 290 -21.20 1.83 -0.75
N ASN A 291 -22.22 1.87 0.09
CA ASN A 291 -22.63 0.74 0.93
C ASN A 291 -23.46 -0.29 0.14
N GLY A 292 -22.86 -0.82 -0.90
CA GLY A 292 -23.49 -1.78 -1.78
C GLY A 292 -22.76 -1.89 -3.11
N GLN A 293 -23.39 -2.63 -4.01
CA GLN A 293 -22.88 -2.83 -5.36
C GLN A 293 -22.98 -1.52 -6.16
N LEU A 294 -22.11 -1.40 -7.16
CA LEU A 294 -22.17 -0.31 -8.12
C LEU A 294 -23.50 -0.37 -8.90
N ALA A 295 -23.97 0.79 -9.34
CA ALA A 295 -25.16 0.85 -10.17
C ALA A 295 -24.87 0.23 -11.56
N ALA A 296 -25.90 -0.34 -12.17
CA ALA A 296 -25.75 -1.07 -13.44
C ALA A 296 -25.27 -0.19 -14.61
N SER A 297 -25.56 1.12 -14.62
CA SER A 297 -25.03 2.05 -15.64
C SER A 297 -25.07 3.53 -15.25
N ASP A 298 -24.06 4.28 -15.69
CA ASP A 298 -23.95 5.75 -15.76
C ASP A 298 -24.17 6.55 -14.47
N ALA A 299 -24.06 5.90 -13.32
CA ALA A 299 -24.13 6.61 -12.05
C ALA A 299 -22.94 7.57 -11.89
N THR A 300 -23.24 8.77 -11.41
CA THR A 300 -22.22 9.76 -11.03
C THR A 300 -22.00 9.70 -9.52
N TYR A 301 -20.74 9.56 -9.13
CA TYR A 301 -20.29 9.44 -7.75
C TYR A 301 -19.47 10.67 -7.38
N ILE A 302 -20.04 11.50 -6.50
CA ILE A 302 -19.41 12.73 -6.04
C ILE A 302 -18.52 12.40 -4.84
N LEU A 303 -17.22 12.73 -4.95
CA LEU A 303 -16.26 12.59 -3.87
C LEU A 303 -16.54 13.61 -2.76
N ARG A 304 -16.41 13.16 -1.51
CA ARG A 304 -16.34 14.03 -0.33
C ARG A 304 -14.88 14.46 -0.14
N PRO A 305 -14.61 15.71 0.25
CA PRO A 305 -13.25 16.16 0.50
C PRO A 305 -12.61 15.38 1.67
N TRP A 306 -11.29 15.27 1.66
CA TRP A 306 -10.55 14.83 2.84
C TRP A 306 -10.62 15.88 3.93
N ILE A 307 -10.51 15.43 5.19
CA ILE A 307 -10.37 16.32 6.33
C ILE A 307 -8.91 16.33 6.78
N GLU A 308 -8.37 17.53 6.97
CA GLU A 308 -7.03 17.71 7.50
C GLU A 308 -7.05 17.71 9.02
N VAL A 309 -6.20 16.87 9.60
CA VAL A 309 -6.04 16.70 11.05
C VAL A 309 -4.58 16.91 11.39
N LYS A 310 -4.31 17.74 12.39
CA LYS A 310 -2.96 17.94 12.93
C LYS A 310 -2.78 17.01 14.12
N VAL A 311 -1.86 16.06 14.01
CA VAL A 311 -1.55 15.10 15.08
C VAL A 311 -0.25 15.52 15.73
N ASP A 312 -0.31 15.85 17.00
CA ASP A 312 0.86 16.09 17.83
C ASP A 312 1.43 14.75 18.31
N THR A 313 2.60 14.42 17.77
CA THR A 313 3.35 13.19 18.02
C THR A 313 4.57 13.42 18.91
N SER A 314 4.73 14.60 19.51
CA SER A 314 5.90 14.93 20.36
C SER A 314 5.96 14.10 21.65
N ASN A 315 4.86 13.46 22.01
CA ASN A 315 4.74 12.57 23.16
C ASN A 315 5.15 11.12 22.87
N LEU A 316 5.48 10.78 21.61
CA LEU A 316 6.00 9.46 21.26
C LEU A 316 7.47 9.36 21.68
N LYS A 317 7.92 8.19 22.12
CA LYS A 317 9.37 7.95 22.29
C LYS A 317 10.04 7.86 20.91
N PRO A 318 11.36 8.11 20.80
CA PRO A 318 12.08 8.05 19.52
C PRO A 318 11.98 6.71 18.76
N ASN A 319 11.72 5.62 19.48
CA ASN A 319 11.56 4.26 18.98
C ASN A 319 10.10 3.77 18.97
N GLU A 320 9.15 4.68 19.23
CA GLU A 320 7.73 4.42 19.12
C GLU A 320 7.19 4.95 17.79
N GLU A 321 6.27 4.18 17.23
CA GLU A 321 5.47 4.60 16.10
C GLU A 321 4.00 4.28 16.36
N VAL A 322 3.11 4.98 15.68
CA VAL A 322 1.67 4.80 15.84
C VAL A 322 1.01 4.68 14.49
N GLU A 323 0.24 3.63 14.28
CA GLU A 323 -0.58 3.50 13.07
C GLU A 323 -1.96 4.09 13.32
N LEU A 324 -2.44 4.85 12.34
CA LEU A 324 -3.76 5.45 12.36
C LEU A 324 -4.71 4.69 11.44
N TRP A 325 -5.82 4.24 12.01
CA TRP A 325 -6.96 3.71 11.26
C TRP A 325 -8.17 4.62 11.38
N VAL A 326 -8.93 4.74 10.29
CA VAL A 326 -10.16 5.51 10.25
C VAL A 326 -11.26 4.72 9.56
N THR A 327 -12.43 4.65 10.18
CA THR A 327 -13.66 4.14 9.57
C THR A 327 -14.50 5.35 9.13
N PRO A 328 -14.80 5.52 7.84
CA PRO A 328 -15.58 6.66 7.38
C PRO A 328 -16.98 6.71 8.02
N SER A 329 -17.59 7.90 8.06
CA SER A 329 -18.96 8.07 8.51
C SER A 329 -19.92 7.36 7.54
N ASP A 330 -21.08 6.95 8.06
CA ASP A 330 -22.17 6.40 7.26
C ASP A 330 -21.81 5.11 6.51
N VAL A 331 -20.82 4.34 6.95
CA VAL A 331 -20.46 3.07 6.30
C VAL A 331 -21.21 1.88 6.89
N HIS A 332 -21.33 0.81 6.09
CA HIS A 332 -21.84 -0.48 6.54
C HIS A 332 -21.02 -1.01 7.74
N GLU A 333 -21.64 -1.72 8.67
CA GLU A 333 -20.99 -2.22 9.90
C GLU A 333 -19.78 -3.16 9.64
N LYS A 334 -19.73 -3.75 8.45
CA LYS A 334 -18.68 -4.66 7.95
C LYS A 334 -17.68 -3.99 7.01
N PHE A 335 -17.70 -2.66 6.93
CA PHE A 335 -16.73 -1.93 6.13
C PHE A 335 -15.32 -2.09 6.74
N PRO A 336 -14.29 -2.45 5.94
CA PRO A 336 -12.93 -2.54 6.46
C PRO A 336 -12.43 -1.14 6.87
N GLY A 337 -11.63 -1.04 7.92
CA GLY A 337 -11.02 0.24 8.28
C GLY A 337 -10.07 0.72 7.19
N LEU A 338 -9.79 2.03 7.16
CA LEU A 338 -8.75 2.59 6.31
C LEU A 338 -7.50 2.81 7.17
N ALA A 339 -6.40 2.13 6.85
CA ALA A 339 -5.09 2.40 7.46
C ALA A 339 -4.44 3.58 6.71
N VAL A 340 -4.37 4.74 7.37
CA VAL A 340 -3.95 6.01 6.74
C VAL A 340 -2.44 6.17 6.73
N GLY A 341 -1.76 5.53 7.68
CA GLY A 341 -0.30 5.49 7.75
C GLY A 341 0.21 5.42 9.18
N THR A 342 1.53 5.29 9.25
CA THR A 342 2.30 5.25 10.49
C THR A 342 2.94 6.60 10.75
N LEU A 343 2.79 7.10 11.97
CA LEU A 343 3.38 8.34 12.47
C LEU A 343 4.51 8.01 13.44
N LYS A 344 5.58 8.81 13.42
CA LYS A 344 6.73 8.68 14.31
C LYS A 344 6.85 9.93 15.18
N HIS A 345 7.73 9.88 16.19
CA HIS A 345 8.10 11.07 16.96
C HIS A 345 8.44 12.23 16.03
N SER A 346 7.87 13.39 16.32
CA SER A 346 8.13 14.65 15.63
C SER A 346 7.95 15.78 16.63
N ASP A 347 8.87 16.75 16.62
CA ASP A 347 8.77 17.93 17.47
C ASP A 347 7.69 18.91 16.98
N GLU A 348 7.25 18.77 15.72
CA GLU A 348 6.17 19.54 15.11
C GLU A 348 4.94 18.65 14.84
N PRO A 349 3.71 19.20 14.98
CA PRO A 349 2.50 18.47 14.62
C PRO A 349 2.47 18.04 13.15
N ILE A 350 2.14 16.77 12.90
CA ILE A 350 2.04 16.20 11.56
C ILE A 350 0.63 16.42 11.02
N THR A 351 0.52 17.00 9.82
CA THR A 351 -0.77 17.15 9.14
C THR A 351 -1.06 15.92 8.27
N ILE A 352 -2.23 15.33 8.46
CA ILE A 352 -2.70 14.15 7.73
C ILE A 352 -4.08 14.37 7.16
N LYS A 353 -4.37 13.70 6.03
CA LYS A 353 -5.68 13.70 5.37
C LYS A 353 -6.43 12.41 5.71
N VAL A 354 -7.60 12.54 6.31
CA VAL A 354 -8.45 11.42 6.76
C VAL A 354 -9.88 11.60 6.24
N PRO A 355 -10.65 10.51 6.05
CA PRO A 355 -12.08 10.65 5.77
C PRO A 355 -12.81 11.17 7.03
N ALA A 356 -13.94 11.84 6.84
CA ALA A 356 -14.89 12.06 7.94
C ALA A 356 -15.32 10.69 8.48
N GLY A 357 -15.34 10.50 9.80
CA GLY A 357 -15.56 9.20 10.43
C GLY A 357 -15.08 9.07 11.87
N LYS A 358 -14.71 7.86 12.28
CA LYS A 358 -14.16 7.54 13.60
C LYS A 358 -12.75 6.98 13.42
N GLY A 359 -11.77 7.55 14.10
CA GLY A 359 -10.40 7.03 14.09
C GLY A 359 -10.01 6.23 15.32
N ARG A 360 -8.87 5.53 15.22
CA ARG A 360 -8.18 4.86 16.34
C ARG A 360 -6.67 4.84 16.07
N PHE A 361 -5.89 4.81 17.13
CA PHE A 361 -4.44 4.70 17.08
C PHE A 361 -4.00 3.39 17.75
N ALA A 362 -2.94 2.76 17.24
CA ALA A 362 -2.25 1.66 17.91
C ALA A 362 -0.75 1.91 17.88
N TYR A 363 -0.16 1.73 19.05
CA TYR A 363 1.24 2.01 19.31
C TYR A 363 2.07 0.77 19.07
N PHE A 364 3.22 0.97 18.46
CA PHE A 364 4.24 -0.05 18.22
C PHE A 364 5.57 0.44 18.79
N THR A 365 6.24 -0.41 19.55
CA THR A 365 7.57 -0.19 20.11
C THR A 365 8.56 -1.09 19.39
N HIS A 366 9.65 -0.54 18.86
CA HIS A 366 10.65 -1.37 18.19
C HIS A 366 11.45 -2.26 19.16
N ASP A 367 11.50 -1.91 20.46
CA ASP A 367 12.29 -2.60 21.48
C ASP A 367 11.69 -3.94 21.92
N ASP A 368 10.37 -4.10 21.83
CA ASP A 368 9.69 -5.31 22.32
C ASP A 368 9.70 -6.46 21.27
N GLY A 369 10.43 -6.25 20.15
CA GLY A 369 10.49 -7.15 19.00
C GLY A 369 9.30 -6.96 18.04
N PRO A 370 9.40 -7.41 16.79
CA PRO A 370 8.38 -7.18 15.75
C PRO A 370 7.01 -7.85 16.03
N TRP A 371 6.86 -8.55 17.16
CA TRP A 371 5.70 -9.37 17.51
C TRP A 371 5.22 -9.19 18.95
N SER A 372 5.76 -8.24 19.69
CA SER A 372 5.10 -7.75 20.89
C SER A 372 3.87 -6.95 20.49
N ASP A 373 2.81 -7.66 20.13
CA ASP A 373 1.44 -7.15 20.09
C ASP A 373 0.95 -6.79 21.52
N THR A 374 1.88 -6.41 22.41
CA THR A 374 1.58 -5.97 23.76
C THR A 374 1.14 -4.52 23.76
N LYS A 375 -0.17 -4.38 23.55
CA LYS A 375 -1.10 -3.90 24.60
C LYS A 375 -1.64 -2.47 24.55
N PHE A 376 -1.49 -1.66 23.51
CA PHE A 376 -2.15 -0.34 23.54
C PHE A 376 -2.82 0.06 22.21
N ARG A 377 -4.01 -0.48 21.99
CA ARG A 377 -5.02 0.16 21.14
C ARG A 377 -5.76 1.16 22.01
N HIS A 378 -5.35 2.42 21.99
CA HIS A 378 -6.16 3.47 22.59
C HIS A 378 -7.19 3.93 21.55
N PRO A 379 -8.50 3.64 21.75
CA PRO A 379 -9.51 4.25 20.91
C PRO A 379 -9.52 5.75 21.19
N VAL A 380 -8.85 6.54 20.35
CA VAL A 380 -9.02 7.99 20.34
C VAL A 380 -10.17 8.28 19.39
N MET A 381 -11.36 8.39 19.98
CA MET A 381 -12.56 8.74 19.24
C MET A 381 -12.52 10.24 18.94
N PHE A 382 -12.24 10.60 17.69
CA PHE A 382 -12.56 11.93 17.18
C PHE A 382 -13.81 11.86 16.30
N SER A 383 -14.81 12.69 16.56
CA SER A 383 -15.82 13.06 15.54
C SER A 383 -15.22 14.13 14.63
N VAL A 384 -15.68 14.33 13.40
CA VAL A 384 -14.90 15.09 12.40
C VAL A 384 -15.57 16.40 11.96
N ASP A 385 -16.37 17.00 12.83
CA ASP A 385 -17.14 18.21 12.51
C ASP A 385 -16.34 19.53 12.72
N GLY A 386 -15.01 19.54 12.54
CA GLY A 386 -14.17 20.76 12.63
C GLY A 386 -12.65 20.52 12.58
N GLU A 387 -11.85 21.59 12.45
CA GLU A 387 -10.38 21.56 12.50
C GLU A 387 -9.94 21.00 13.87
N LYS A 388 -9.20 19.88 13.86
CA LYS A 388 -8.85 19.16 15.10
C LYS A 388 -7.35 18.97 15.20
N GLN A 389 -6.79 19.59 16.22
CA GLN A 389 -5.52 19.17 16.79
C GLN A 389 -5.77 17.96 17.70
N ILE A 390 -5.07 16.86 17.45
CA ILE A 390 -5.11 15.65 18.27
C ILE A 390 -3.77 15.55 18.98
N ALA A 391 -3.77 15.63 20.32
CA ALA A 391 -2.60 15.30 21.11
C ALA A 391 -2.61 13.81 21.45
N LEU A 392 -1.55 13.09 21.08
CA LEU A 392 -1.40 11.70 21.50
C LEU A 392 -1.12 11.65 23.01
N PRO A 393 -1.76 10.75 23.77
CA PRO A 393 -1.41 10.56 25.16
C PRO A 393 0.07 10.16 25.29
N THR A 394 0.70 10.58 26.39
CA THR A 394 2.05 10.14 26.74
C THR A 394 2.08 8.61 26.82
N SER A 395 2.99 7.98 26.10
CA SER A 395 3.20 6.54 26.22
C SER A 395 3.67 6.24 27.65
N ARG A 396 2.98 5.32 28.32
CA ARG A 396 3.32 4.94 29.70
C ARG A 396 4.57 4.09 29.78
#